data_AF-A0A815D7F2-F1
#
_entry.id   AF-A0A815D7F2-F1
#
_cell.length_a   1.000
_cell.length_b   1.000
_cell.length_c   1.000
_cell.angle_alpha   90.00
_cell.angle_beta   90.00
_cell.angle_gamma   90.00
#
_symmetry.space_group_name_H-M   'P 1'
#
loop_
_entity.id
_entity.type
_entity.pdbx_description
1 polymer ?
#
loop_
_entity_poly.entity_id
_entity_poly.type
_entity_poly.pdbx_seq_one_letter_code
_entity_poly.pdbx_strand_id
1 'polypeptide(L)'
;MKKKKLTGNAHTLAGKGRTKGFSGTDDRNDTMPESVIPERLPSQKGINGKMLHILSRKINNTYISIMDIFSTKDVLNKVCVYVKKNKHCFVLIDADALITEMNNFNVSQYLINKIDTRFRGIVYFSDEDNKIMVILRDGKSLPLSTCHINNKEVFVYLDQIHTRGTDLKLPLTANRIVTLEKTMSKDKLMQAVMHLRDLDFKQSIVFWSSKEISAEIAIINDIKLNDITSKHVLT
;
A
#
# COMPACT_ATOMS: atom_id res chain seq x y z
N MET A 1 33.84 13.22 27.43
CA MET A 1 32.50 13.19 28.08
C MET A 1 31.67 12.07 27.49
N LYS A 2 31.22 11.08 28.29
CA LYS A 2 30.30 10.03 27.82
C LYS A 2 28.90 10.62 27.65
N LYS A 3 28.30 10.52 26.45
CA LYS A 3 26.89 10.88 26.21
C LYS A 3 26.01 9.97 27.07
N LYS A 4 25.33 10.54 28.06
CA LYS A 4 24.35 9.84 28.89
C LYS A 4 23.06 9.72 28.06
N LYS A 5 22.67 8.50 27.68
CA LYS A 5 21.39 8.24 26.98
C LYS A 5 20.27 8.61 27.95
N LEU A 6 19.51 9.67 27.67
CA LEU A 6 18.47 10.20 28.56
C LEU A 6 17.28 9.22 28.69
N THR A 7 16.98 8.44 27.65
CA THR A 7 15.90 7.44 27.65
C THR A 7 16.05 6.45 26.46
N GLY A 8 15.42 5.28 26.56
CA GLY A 8 15.31 4.28 25.49
C GLY A 8 14.18 4.51 24.48
N ASN A 9 13.17 5.32 24.79
CA ASN A 9 12.01 5.61 23.93
C ASN A 9 11.27 6.90 24.35
N ALA A 10 10.55 7.55 23.43
CA ALA A 10 9.84 8.80 23.73
C ALA A 10 8.83 8.69 24.90
N HIS A 11 8.29 7.49 25.14
CA HIS A 11 7.33 7.23 26.22
C HIS A 11 7.92 7.40 27.62
N THR A 12 9.19 7.05 27.83
CA THR A 12 9.84 7.18 29.15
C THR A 12 10.18 8.63 29.50
N LEU A 13 10.12 9.56 28.55
CA LEU A 13 10.37 10.98 28.78
C LEU A 13 9.16 11.70 29.40
N ALA A 14 7.96 11.15 29.23
CA ALA A 14 6.72 11.84 29.57
C ALA A 14 6.08 11.21 30.82
N GLY A 15 5.81 12.05 31.83
CA GLY A 15 5.36 11.60 33.15
C GLY A 15 4.01 10.89 33.15
N LYS A 16 3.81 9.99 34.13
CA LYS A 16 2.59 9.21 34.34
C LYS A 16 1.34 10.11 34.30
N GLY A 17 0.38 9.81 33.42
CA GLY A 17 -0.87 10.56 33.28
C GLY A 17 -0.79 11.89 32.52
N ARG A 18 0.37 12.28 32.00
CA ARG A 18 0.54 13.48 31.14
C ARG A 18 0.72 13.13 29.66
N THR A 19 0.68 11.85 29.33
CA THR A 19 0.81 11.31 27.98
C THR A 19 -0.54 10.91 27.41
N LYS A 20 -0.91 11.53 26.29
CA LYS A 20 -2.00 11.07 25.43
C LYS A 20 -1.41 10.38 24.22
N GLY A 21 -1.86 9.16 23.96
CA GLY A 21 -1.45 8.39 22.79
C GLY A 21 -2.46 8.59 21.67
N PHE A 22 -1.98 8.99 20.49
CA PHE A 22 -2.78 9.01 19.28
C PHE A 22 -2.37 7.82 18.41
N SER A 23 -3.26 6.84 18.29
CA SER A 23 -3.17 5.83 17.25
C SER A 23 -4.15 6.20 16.14
N GLY A 24 -3.72 6.19 14.88
CA GLY A 24 -4.60 6.40 13.74
C GLY A 24 -5.64 5.30 13.54
N THR A 25 -5.46 4.15 14.21
CA THR A 25 -6.36 2.99 14.20
C THR A 25 -6.57 2.45 15.62
N ASP A 26 -7.73 1.84 15.88
CA ASP A 26 -8.13 1.41 17.24
C ASP A 26 -7.40 0.13 17.74
N ASP A 27 -6.70 -0.59 16.86
CA ASP A 27 -6.33 -2.00 17.08
C ASP A 27 -4.99 -2.18 17.85
N ARG A 28 -4.29 -1.10 18.23
CA ARG A 28 -3.00 -1.15 18.98
C ARG A 28 -3.05 -0.63 20.42
N ASN A 29 -4.22 -0.28 20.92
CA ASN A 29 -4.38 0.24 22.28
C ASN A 29 -3.83 -0.73 23.35
N ASP A 30 -3.92 -2.03 23.09
CA ASP A 30 -3.52 -3.09 24.02
C ASP A 30 -2.00 -3.23 24.17
N THR A 31 -1.22 -2.62 23.26
CA THR A 31 0.26 -2.61 23.29
C THR A 31 0.82 -1.31 23.89
N MET A 32 -0.03 -0.36 24.23
CA MET A 32 0.41 0.89 24.84
C MET A 32 0.80 0.69 26.30
N PRO A 33 1.81 1.42 26.80
CA PRO A 33 2.10 1.44 28.22
C PRO A 33 0.85 1.84 29.00
N GLU A 34 0.58 1.19 30.13
CA GLU A 34 -0.59 1.44 30.99
C GLU A 34 -0.75 2.92 31.41
N SER A 35 0.35 3.69 31.39
CA SER A 35 0.37 5.12 31.68
C SER A 35 -0.12 6.02 30.54
N VAL A 36 -0.31 5.48 29.33
CA VAL A 36 -0.80 6.20 28.16
C VAL A 36 -2.31 5.96 28.05
N ILE A 37 -3.10 6.99 28.29
CA ILE A 37 -4.55 6.93 28.13
C ILE A 37 -4.84 7.09 26.63
N PRO A 38 -5.43 6.08 25.96
CA PRO A 38 -5.84 6.23 24.57
C PRO A 38 -6.99 7.24 24.51
N GLU A 39 -6.83 8.30 23.72
CA GLU A 39 -7.89 9.28 23.50
C GLU A 39 -8.46 9.07 22.10
N ARG A 40 -9.75 8.71 22.03
CA ARG A 40 -10.46 8.61 20.75
C ARG A 40 -10.95 9.98 20.33
N LEU A 41 -10.46 10.49 19.21
CA LEU A 41 -11.11 11.63 18.58
C LEU A 41 -12.50 11.18 18.06
N PRO A 42 -13.55 12.02 18.16
CA PRO A 42 -14.85 11.71 17.56
C PRO A 42 -14.78 11.37 16.07
N SER A 43 -13.79 11.93 15.35
CA SER A 43 -13.50 11.64 13.94
C SER A 43 -12.95 10.22 13.69
N GLN A 44 -12.47 9.53 14.72
CA GLN A 44 -11.91 8.18 14.63
C GLN A 44 -12.94 7.08 14.90
N LYS A 45 -14.08 7.42 15.53
CA LYS A 45 -15.18 6.47 15.73
C LYS A 45 -15.71 5.99 14.37
N GLY A 46 -15.61 4.69 14.12
CA GLY A 46 -16.18 4.06 12.92
C GLY A 46 -15.28 4.04 11.69
N ILE A 47 -14.01 4.50 11.76
CA ILE A 47 -13.06 4.38 10.64
C ILE A 47 -12.86 2.92 10.24
N ASN A 48 -12.68 2.02 11.23
CA ASN A 48 -12.56 0.59 10.99
C ASN A 48 -13.79 0.02 10.27
N GLY A 49 -15.00 0.39 10.72
CA GLY A 49 -16.26 -0.05 10.11
C GLY A 49 -16.46 0.49 8.69
N LYS A 50 -16.16 1.78 8.47
CA LYS A 50 -16.21 2.42 7.14
C LYS A 50 -15.30 1.68 6.16
N MET A 51 -14.11 1.30 6.60
CA MET A 51 -13.15 0.66 5.72
C MET A 51 -13.49 -0.80 5.41
N LEU A 52 -13.96 -1.56 6.41
CA LEU A 52 -14.51 -2.89 6.16
C LEU A 52 -15.65 -2.81 5.14
N HIS A 53 -16.53 -1.80 5.26
CA HIS A 53 -17.57 -1.53 4.28
C HIS A 53 -16.99 -1.24 2.89
N ILE A 54 -16.03 -0.32 2.75
CA ILE A 54 -15.35 -0.01 1.47
C ILE A 54 -14.76 -1.27 0.83
N LEU A 55 -13.96 -2.03 1.59
CA LEU A 55 -13.25 -3.21 1.11
C LEU A 55 -14.21 -4.35 0.72
N SER A 56 -15.38 -4.39 1.36
CA SER A 56 -16.45 -5.35 1.07
C SER A 56 -17.36 -4.97 -0.10
N ARG A 57 -17.20 -3.77 -0.69
CA ARG A 57 -17.98 -3.32 -1.86
C ARG A 57 -17.73 -4.26 -3.05
N LYS A 58 -18.78 -4.47 -3.85
CA LYS A 58 -18.71 -5.31 -5.07
C LYS A 58 -17.59 -4.91 -6.03
N ILE A 59 -17.27 -3.61 -6.12
CA ILE A 59 -16.20 -3.08 -6.97
C ILE A 59 -14.80 -3.57 -6.54
N ASN A 60 -14.64 -3.98 -5.29
CA ASN A 60 -13.37 -4.45 -4.71
C ASN A 60 -13.33 -5.98 -4.60
N ASN A 61 -14.36 -6.71 -5.05
CA ASN A 61 -14.50 -8.15 -4.86
C ASN A 61 -13.50 -9.02 -5.67
N THR A 62 -12.47 -8.41 -6.25
CA THR A 62 -11.50 -9.09 -7.11
C THR A 62 -10.24 -9.43 -6.31
N TYR A 63 -9.81 -10.67 -6.43
CA TYR A 63 -8.58 -11.21 -5.85
C TYR A 63 -7.83 -12.00 -6.92
N ILE A 64 -6.50 -11.91 -6.94
CA ILE A 64 -5.63 -12.61 -7.87
C ILE A 64 -4.56 -13.39 -7.10
N SER A 65 -4.71 -14.71 -7.08
CA SER A 65 -3.67 -15.64 -6.64
C SER A 65 -2.65 -15.83 -7.76
N ILE A 66 -1.39 -15.48 -7.50
CA ILE A 66 -0.30 -15.67 -8.44
C ILE A 66 0.37 -17.01 -8.15
N MET A 67 0.15 -17.99 -9.02
CA MET A 67 0.62 -19.36 -8.81
C MET A 67 2.14 -19.52 -8.95
N ASP A 68 2.73 -18.87 -9.96
CA ASP A 68 4.13 -19.07 -10.33
C ASP A 68 4.94 -17.77 -10.13
N ILE A 69 5.44 -17.53 -8.93
CA ILE A 69 6.36 -16.42 -8.64
C ILE A 69 7.76 -16.99 -8.41
N PHE A 70 8.66 -16.77 -9.37
CA PHE A 70 10.07 -17.16 -9.23
C PHE A 70 10.98 -15.95 -9.01
N SER A 71 10.52 -14.76 -9.39
CA SER A 71 11.26 -13.51 -9.25
C SER A 71 10.33 -12.30 -9.18
N THR A 72 10.88 -11.16 -8.72
CA THR A 72 10.21 -9.86 -8.76
C THR A 72 9.77 -9.50 -10.20
N LYS A 73 10.58 -9.85 -11.19
CA LYS A 73 10.29 -9.58 -12.61
C LYS A 73 9.03 -10.29 -13.09
N ASP A 74 8.75 -11.49 -12.61
CA ASP A 74 7.54 -12.24 -12.99
C ASP A 74 6.27 -11.55 -12.49
N VAL A 75 6.32 -11.01 -11.28
CA VAL A 75 5.25 -10.20 -10.70
C VAL A 75 5.03 -8.94 -11.53
N LEU A 76 6.10 -8.19 -11.83
CA LEU A 76 6.01 -6.96 -12.62
C LEU A 76 5.53 -7.20 -14.06
N ASN A 77 5.91 -8.33 -14.68
CA ASN A 77 5.38 -8.73 -15.98
C ASN A 77 3.86 -8.97 -15.92
N LYS A 78 3.38 -9.69 -14.90
CA LYS A 78 1.95 -9.92 -14.67
C LYS A 78 1.20 -8.62 -14.42
N VAL A 79 1.78 -7.69 -13.65
CA VAL A 79 1.27 -6.33 -13.45
C VAL A 79 1.12 -5.62 -14.79
N CYS A 80 2.13 -5.63 -15.66
CA CYS A 80 2.06 -4.99 -16.98
C CYS A 80 0.94 -5.57 -17.85
N VAL A 81 0.76 -6.90 -17.84
CA VAL A 81 -0.33 -7.58 -18.56
C VAL A 81 -1.69 -7.16 -18.00
N TYR A 82 -1.85 -7.15 -16.68
CA TYR A 82 -3.08 -6.73 -16.02
C TYR A 82 -3.42 -5.27 -16.33
N VAL A 83 -2.44 -4.38 -16.23
CA VAL A 83 -2.60 -2.94 -16.51
C VAL A 83 -2.98 -2.68 -17.96
N LYS A 84 -2.45 -3.45 -18.91
CA LYS A 84 -2.82 -3.35 -20.33
C LYS A 84 -4.29 -3.72 -20.56
N LYS A 85 -4.79 -4.74 -19.87
CA LYS A 85 -6.20 -5.20 -19.94
C LYS A 85 -7.15 -4.29 -19.15
N ASN A 86 -6.69 -3.70 -18.05
CA ASN A 86 -7.49 -2.87 -17.15
C ASN A 86 -7.08 -1.41 -17.29
N LYS A 87 -7.73 -0.68 -18.21
CA LYS A 87 -7.43 0.74 -18.50
C LYS A 87 -7.67 1.69 -17.33
N HIS A 88 -8.24 1.23 -16.23
CA HIS A 88 -8.35 2.02 -15.01
C HIS A 88 -7.30 1.68 -13.96
N CYS A 89 -6.38 0.73 -14.20
CA CYS A 89 -5.31 0.43 -13.24
C CYS A 89 -4.18 1.46 -13.36
N PHE A 90 -3.90 2.19 -12.28
CA PHE A 90 -2.88 3.26 -12.25
C PHE A 90 -1.81 3.06 -11.19
N VAL A 91 -1.98 2.11 -10.26
CA VAL A 91 -1.10 2.00 -9.09
C VAL A 91 -0.79 0.55 -8.77
N LEU A 92 0.46 0.30 -8.42
CA LEU A 92 0.94 -0.88 -7.70
C LEU A 92 1.42 -0.43 -6.31
N ILE A 93 0.80 -0.98 -5.27
CA ILE A 93 1.25 -0.83 -3.88
C ILE A 93 1.84 -2.17 -3.49
N ASP A 94 3.17 -2.20 -3.28
CA ASP A 94 3.83 -3.34 -2.68
C ASP A 94 3.91 -3.18 -1.17
N ALA A 95 3.11 -3.95 -0.43
CA ALA A 95 3.14 -3.88 1.03
C ALA A 95 4.15 -4.88 1.62
N ASP A 96 5.41 -4.79 1.17
CA ASP A 96 6.53 -5.68 1.51
C ASP A 96 6.25 -7.15 1.20
N ALA A 97 5.52 -7.43 0.11
CA ALA A 97 5.01 -8.75 -0.16
C ALA A 97 5.73 -9.45 -1.33
N LEU A 98 5.65 -8.87 -2.52
CA LEU A 98 6.01 -9.57 -3.76
C LEU A 98 7.21 -8.94 -4.48
N ILE A 99 7.66 -7.76 -4.06
CA ILE A 99 8.74 -7.00 -4.70
C ILE A 99 9.91 -6.87 -3.71
N THR A 100 10.77 -7.89 -3.65
CA THR A 100 11.84 -8.00 -2.63
C THR A 100 13.25 -7.81 -3.19
N GLU A 101 13.46 -8.02 -4.49
CA GLU A 101 14.79 -8.08 -5.12
C GLU A 101 15.21 -6.76 -5.79
N MET A 102 14.36 -5.75 -5.75
CA MET A 102 14.56 -4.48 -6.46
C MET A 102 14.24 -3.31 -5.55
N ASN A 103 15.13 -2.32 -5.53
CA ASN A 103 14.81 -1.01 -4.96
C ASN A 103 13.78 -0.27 -5.83
N ASN A 104 13.25 0.83 -5.31
CA ASN A 104 12.12 1.52 -5.95
C ASN A 104 12.48 2.10 -7.32
N PHE A 105 13.72 2.54 -7.50
CA PHE A 105 14.25 2.99 -8.79
C PHE A 105 14.27 1.85 -9.81
N ASN A 106 14.83 0.68 -9.46
CA ASN A 106 14.96 -0.47 -10.34
C ASN A 106 13.60 -1.02 -10.77
N VAL A 107 12.61 -1.06 -9.85
CA VAL A 107 11.22 -1.42 -10.19
C VAL A 107 10.66 -0.45 -11.22
N SER A 108 10.85 0.85 -11.00
CA SER A 108 10.32 1.90 -11.86
C SER A 108 10.96 1.89 -13.24
N GLN A 109 12.27 1.66 -13.31
CA GLN A 109 13.00 1.48 -14.56
C GLN A 109 12.57 0.21 -15.29
N TYR A 110 12.26 -0.87 -14.58
CA TYR A 110 11.72 -2.07 -15.20
C TYR A 110 10.31 -1.81 -15.77
N LEU A 111 9.44 -1.18 -14.98
CA LEU A 111 8.06 -0.89 -15.35
C LEU A 111 7.97 0.09 -16.52
N ILE A 112 8.75 1.18 -16.54
CA ILE A 112 8.68 2.17 -17.64
C ILE A 112 9.04 1.58 -19.00
N ASN A 113 9.79 0.48 -19.03
CA ASN A 113 10.16 -0.19 -20.28
C ASN A 113 9.08 -1.18 -20.78
N LYS A 114 8.18 -1.63 -19.90
CA LYS A 114 7.24 -2.73 -20.21
C LYS A 114 5.77 -2.37 -20.08
N ILE A 115 5.45 -1.38 -19.26
CA ILE A 115 4.07 -1.00 -19.01
C ILE A 115 3.45 -0.37 -20.27
N ASP A 116 2.12 -0.41 -20.34
CA ASP A 116 1.32 0.15 -21.44
C ASP A 116 1.78 1.57 -21.83
N THR A 117 1.92 1.83 -23.13
CA THR A 117 2.49 3.08 -23.68
C THR A 117 1.70 4.34 -23.35
N ARG A 118 0.45 4.20 -22.87
CA ARG A 118 -0.31 5.32 -22.30
C ARG A 118 0.37 5.97 -21.09
N PHE A 119 1.26 5.25 -20.42
CA PHE A 119 2.06 5.78 -19.33
C PHE A 119 3.40 6.28 -19.85
N ARG A 120 3.60 7.59 -19.70
CA ARG A 120 4.82 8.32 -20.08
C ARG A 120 5.82 8.43 -18.93
N GLY A 121 5.39 8.16 -17.70
CA GLY A 121 6.27 8.09 -16.54
C GLY A 121 5.81 7.07 -15.49
N ILE A 122 6.77 6.60 -14.69
CA ILE A 122 6.50 5.87 -13.44
C ILE A 122 6.84 6.77 -12.28
N VAL A 123 5.87 7.03 -11.42
CA VAL A 123 6.05 7.71 -10.14
C VAL A 123 6.51 6.69 -9.12
N TYR A 124 7.55 7.03 -8.36
CA TYR A 124 8.07 6.19 -7.28
C TYR A 124 8.65 7.04 -6.17
N PHE A 125 8.89 6.43 -5.02
CA PHE A 125 9.60 7.07 -3.92
C PHE A 125 11.09 6.71 -4.00
N SER A 126 11.96 7.73 -4.04
CA SER A 126 13.42 7.52 -4.08
C SER A 126 13.94 7.09 -2.72
N ASP A 127 14.57 5.92 -2.67
CA ASP A 127 15.24 5.38 -1.48
C ASP A 127 16.42 6.25 -1.01
N GLU A 128 17.03 7.00 -1.94
CA GLU A 128 18.20 7.85 -1.67
C GLU A 128 17.81 9.25 -1.18
N ASP A 129 16.84 9.88 -1.86
CA ASP A 129 16.49 11.28 -1.64
C ASP A 129 15.32 11.49 -0.68
N ASN A 130 14.62 10.42 -0.30
CA ASN A 130 13.33 10.46 0.39
C ASN A 130 12.31 11.41 -0.28
N LYS A 131 12.26 11.37 -1.61
CA LYS A 131 11.41 12.24 -2.45
C LYS A 131 10.64 11.43 -3.47
N ILE A 132 9.48 11.95 -3.85
CA ILE A 132 8.71 11.40 -4.96
C ILE A 132 9.38 11.82 -6.28
N MET A 133 9.77 10.83 -7.05
CA MET A 133 10.44 10.96 -8.34
C MET A 133 9.56 10.40 -9.45
N VAL A 134 9.84 10.81 -10.68
CA VAL A 134 9.23 10.26 -11.89
C VAL A 134 10.35 9.87 -12.84
N ILE A 135 10.38 8.59 -13.24
CA ILE A 135 11.19 8.14 -14.36
C ILE A 135 10.37 8.19 -15.65
N LEU A 136 10.89 8.85 -16.67
CA LEU A 136 10.26 9.01 -17.97
C LEU A 136 10.77 7.97 -18.97
N ARG A 137 10.06 7.83 -20.10
CA ARG A 137 10.43 6.92 -21.20
C ARG A 137 11.80 7.20 -21.81
N ASP A 138 12.30 8.43 -21.71
CA ASP A 138 13.64 8.82 -22.17
C ASP A 138 14.76 8.45 -21.17
N GLY A 139 14.41 7.78 -20.06
CA GLY A 139 15.32 7.34 -19.02
C GLY A 139 15.65 8.43 -17.98
N LYS A 140 15.16 9.67 -18.14
CA LYS A 140 15.40 10.71 -17.14
C LYS A 140 14.54 10.46 -15.90
N SER A 141 15.17 10.58 -14.73
CA SER A 141 14.48 10.64 -13.45
C SER A 141 14.57 12.05 -12.88
N LEU A 142 13.44 12.59 -12.42
CA LEU A 142 13.35 13.93 -11.84
C LEU A 142 12.28 13.99 -10.75
N PRO A 143 12.34 14.97 -9.83
CA PRO A 143 11.29 15.16 -8.83
C PRO A 143 9.92 15.37 -9.47
N LEU A 144 8.88 14.73 -8.91
CA LEU A 144 7.50 14.92 -9.39
C LEU A 144 7.06 16.39 -9.31
N SER A 145 7.56 17.13 -8.32
CA SER A 145 7.25 18.57 -8.15
C SER A 145 7.72 19.45 -9.31
N THR A 146 8.75 19.03 -10.05
CA THR A 146 9.28 19.76 -11.21
C THR A 146 8.91 19.10 -12.54
N CYS A 147 8.23 17.94 -12.50
CA CYS A 147 7.80 17.22 -13.69
C CYS A 147 6.40 17.66 -14.12
N HIS A 148 6.30 18.33 -15.27
CA HIS A 148 5.01 18.71 -15.88
C HIS A 148 4.39 17.55 -16.67
N ILE A 149 4.00 16.49 -15.97
CA ILE A 149 3.33 15.31 -16.55
C ILE A 149 1.88 15.24 -16.08
N ASN A 150 0.96 14.80 -16.94
CA ASN A 150 -0.44 14.62 -16.55
C ASN A 150 -0.57 13.39 -15.65
N ASN A 151 -1.36 13.49 -14.57
CA ASN A 151 -1.61 12.37 -13.65
C ASN A 151 -2.29 11.16 -14.32
N LYS A 152 -2.91 11.34 -15.49
CA LYS A 152 -3.45 10.25 -16.31
C LYS A 152 -2.40 9.54 -17.18
N GLU A 153 -1.22 10.13 -17.32
CA GLU A 153 -0.10 9.61 -18.09
C GLU A 153 0.98 8.99 -17.19
N VAL A 154 0.75 8.87 -15.88
CA VAL A 154 1.68 8.21 -14.95
C VAL A 154 1.09 6.95 -14.35
N PHE A 155 1.94 5.94 -14.19
CA PHE A 155 1.67 4.81 -13.33
C PHE A 155 2.46 4.99 -12.04
N VAL A 156 1.87 4.61 -10.91
CA VAL A 156 2.47 4.82 -9.59
C VAL A 156 2.92 3.48 -9.01
N TYR A 157 4.14 3.43 -8.52
CA TYR A 157 4.66 2.35 -7.71
C TYR A 157 5.00 2.88 -6.31
N LEU A 158 4.53 2.21 -5.26
CA LEU A 158 4.82 2.54 -3.87
C LEU A 158 5.17 1.26 -3.12
N ASP A 159 6.23 1.29 -2.32
CA ASP A 159 6.55 0.25 -1.33
C ASP A 159 5.84 0.51 0.01
N GLN A 160 5.98 -0.41 0.98
CA GLN A 160 5.32 -0.33 2.28
C GLN A 160 5.80 0.90 3.07
N ILE A 161 7.11 1.12 3.10
CA ILE A 161 7.77 2.12 3.94
C ILE A 161 7.33 3.53 3.54
N HIS A 162 7.13 3.77 2.25
CA HIS A 162 6.86 5.11 1.70
C HIS A 162 5.40 5.31 1.25
N THR A 163 4.50 4.43 1.70
CA THR A 163 3.05 4.68 1.64
C THR A 163 2.64 5.91 2.46
N ARG A 164 3.41 6.28 3.50
CA ARG A 164 3.12 7.42 4.39
C ARG A 164 3.62 8.74 3.79
N GLY A 165 2.70 9.69 3.57
CA GLY A 165 3.03 11.08 3.21
C GLY A 165 2.96 11.42 1.73
N THR A 166 2.63 10.46 0.86
CA THR A 166 2.59 10.65 -0.60
C THR A 166 1.18 11.02 -1.07
N ASP A 167 0.89 12.33 -1.19
CA ASP A 167 -0.38 12.83 -1.74
C ASP A 167 -0.35 12.89 -3.28
N LEU A 168 -0.75 11.78 -3.93
CA LEU A 168 -0.86 11.71 -5.38
C LEU A 168 -2.31 11.90 -5.84
N LYS A 169 -2.55 12.96 -6.60
CA LYS A 169 -3.85 13.26 -7.23
C LYS A 169 -4.14 12.30 -8.39
N LEU A 170 -4.64 11.11 -8.09
CA LEU A 170 -4.97 10.10 -9.08
C LEU A 170 -6.37 10.29 -9.69
N PRO A 171 -6.65 9.70 -10.87
CA PRO A 171 -8.00 9.72 -11.43
C PRO A 171 -9.05 9.17 -10.46
N LEU A 172 -10.26 9.74 -10.48
CA LEU A 172 -11.36 9.32 -9.59
C LEU A 172 -11.77 7.86 -9.78
N THR A 173 -11.54 7.30 -10.97
CA THR A 173 -11.85 5.89 -11.30
C THR A 173 -10.63 4.98 -11.21
N ALA A 174 -9.55 5.41 -10.55
CA ALA A 174 -8.33 4.63 -10.47
C ALA A 174 -8.56 3.30 -9.72
N ASN A 175 -8.18 2.21 -10.36
CA ASN A 175 -7.99 0.89 -9.79
C ASN A 175 -6.53 0.70 -9.39
N ARG A 176 -6.30 -0.07 -8.32
CA ARG A 176 -4.97 -0.27 -7.76
C ARG A 176 -4.74 -1.73 -7.41
N ILE A 177 -3.53 -2.19 -7.67
CA ILE A 177 -3.05 -3.49 -7.22
C ILE A 177 -2.44 -3.29 -5.83
N VAL A 178 -2.88 -4.10 -4.88
CA VAL A 178 -2.29 -4.17 -3.53
C VAL A 178 -1.78 -5.58 -3.32
N THR A 179 -0.46 -5.73 -3.15
CA THR A 179 0.14 -7.02 -2.85
C THR A 179 -0.01 -7.33 -1.35
N LEU A 180 -0.25 -8.60 -1.03
CA LEU A 180 -0.49 -9.08 0.33
C LEU A 180 0.66 -9.95 0.81
N GLU A 181 1.15 -9.64 2.01
CA GLU A 181 2.18 -10.40 2.72
C GLU A 181 1.54 -11.27 3.82
N LYS A 182 2.19 -12.39 4.18
CA LYS A 182 1.74 -13.30 5.25
C LYS A 182 1.54 -12.59 6.59
N THR A 183 2.49 -11.72 6.96
CA THR A 183 2.50 -11.08 8.29
C THR A 183 1.76 -9.75 8.31
N MET A 184 1.03 -9.44 7.24
CA MET A 184 0.34 -8.17 7.11
C MET A 184 -0.80 -8.07 8.13
N SER A 185 -0.64 -7.17 9.10
CA SER A 185 -1.72 -6.87 10.03
C SER A 185 -2.85 -6.11 9.33
N LYS A 186 -4.07 -6.26 9.86
CA LYS A 186 -5.23 -5.47 9.42
C LYS A 186 -4.92 -3.97 9.39
N ASP A 187 -4.28 -3.41 10.42
CA ASP A 187 -3.84 -2.01 10.41
C ASP A 187 -2.93 -1.64 9.24
N LYS A 188 -1.95 -2.50 8.90
CA LYS A 188 -1.05 -2.25 7.78
C LYS A 188 -1.82 -2.24 6.46
N LEU A 189 -2.73 -3.20 6.28
CA LEU A 189 -3.61 -3.28 5.13
C LEU A 189 -4.48 -2.04 5.02
N MET A 190 -5.08 -1.67 6.15
CA MET A 190 -5.91 -0.49 6.26
C MET A 190 -5.13 0.78 5.93
N GLN A 191 -3.90 0.92 6.41
CA GLN A 191 -3.05 2.06 6.09
C GLN A 191 -2.69 2.10 4.59
N ALA A 192 -2.25 0.98 4.02
CA ALA A 192 -1.93 0.88 2.59
C ALA A 192 -3.14 1.27 1.70
N VAL A 193 -4.34 0.85 2.10
CA VAL A 193 -5.60 1.14 1.41
C VAL A 193 -6.13 2.55 1.74
N MET A 194 -5.94 3.12 2.93
CA MET A 194 -6.48 4.45 3.27
C MET A 194 -5.79 5.61 2.56
N HIS A 195 -4.58 5.42 2.05
CA HIS A 195 -3.90 6.43 1.24
C HIS A 195 -4.63 6.72 -0.10
N LEU A 196 -5.75 6.05 -0.36
CA LEU A 196 -6.65 6.30 -1.47
C LEU A 196 -7.84 7.16 -0.99
N ARG A 197 -7.72 8.48 -1.10
CA ARG A 197 -8.73 9.43 -0.58
C ARG A 197 -10.15 9.23 -1.11
N ASP A 198 -10.28 8.66 -2.32
CA ASP A 198 -11.55 8.50 -3.03
C ASP A 198 -12.00 7.03 -3.15
N LEU A 199 -11.46 6.13 -2.31
CA LEU A 199 -11.94 4.74 -2.20
C LEU A 199 -13.40 4.64 -1.78
N ASP A 200 -13.87 5.61 -0.99
CA ASP A 200 -15.29 5.73 -0.63
C ASP A 200 -16.17 6.11 -1.82
N PHE A 201 -15.58 6.54 -2.94
CA PHE A 201 -16.31 7.00 -4.11
C PHE A 201 -16.17 6.02 -5.29
N LYS A 202 -15.23 6.27 -6.21
CA LYS A 202 -15.10 5.54 -7.49
C LYS A 202 -13.77 4.83 -7.67
N GLN A 203 -12.82 5.00 -6.74
CA GLN A 203 -11.59 4.21 -6.77
C GLN A 203 -11.88 2.77 -6.31
N SER A 204 -11.05 1.85 -6.76
CA SER A 204 -11.16 0.42 -6.43
C SER A 204 -9.80 -0.21 -6.23
N ILE A 205 -9.81 -1.38 -5.62
CA ILE A 205 -8.61 -2.19 -5.40
C ILE A 205 -8.80 -3.60 -5.92
N VAL A 206 -7.68 -4.24 -6.22
CA VAL A 206 -7.56 -5.67 -6.45
C VAL A 206 -6.41 -6.20 -5.59
N PHE A 207 -6.67 -7.25 -4.83
CA PHE A 207 -5.65 -7.88 -4.01
C PHE A 207 -4.89 -8.94 -4.77
N TRP A 208 -3.57 -8.92 -4.63
CA TRP A 208 -2.65 -9.86 -5.27
C TRP A 208 -1.84 -10.56 -4.19
N SER A 209 -1.63 -11.86 -4.29
CA SER A 209 -0.79 -12.59 -3.35
C SER A 209 -0.15 -13.80 -4.02
N SER A 210 0.80 -14.43 -3.33
CA SER A 210 1.34 -15.72 -3.75
C SER A 210 0.35 -16.86 -3.49
N LYS A 211 0.63 -18.02 -4.08
CA LYS A 211 -0.15 -19.24 -3.87
C LYS A 211 -0.23 -19.63 -2.40
N GLU A 212 0.86 -19.46 -1.65
CA GLU A 212 0.96 -19.82 -0.23
C GLU A 212 -0.01 -18.99 0.60
N ILE A 213 -0.03 -17.66 0.40
CA ILE A 213 -0.95 -16.75 1.09
C ILE A 213 -2.40 -17.04 0.71
N SER A 214 -2.64 -17.28 -0.58
CA SER A 214 -3.97 -17.63 -1.08
C SER A 214 -4.48 -18.93 -0.44
N ALA A 215 -3.61 -19.95 -0.29
CA ALA A 215 -3.97 -21.21 0.33
C ALA A 215 -4.33 -21.03 1.81
N GLU A 216 -3.58 -20.20 2.54
CA GLU A 216 -3.84 -19.88 3.95
C GLU A 216 -5.20 -19.17 4.11
N ILE A 217 -5.48 -18.15 3.29
CA ILE A 217 -6.78 -17.47 3.28
C ILE A 217 -7.92 -18.44 2.99
N ALA A 218 -7.73 -19.33 2.01
CA ALA A 218 -8.73 -20.34 1.64
C ALA A 218 -9.03 -21.32 2.79
N ILE A 219 -7.99 -21.79 3.51
CA ILE A 219 -8.13 -22.69 4.66
C ILE A 219 -8.86 -21.99 5.80
N ILE A 220 -8.47 -20.76 6.15
CA ILE A 220 -9.09 -19.99 7.25
C ILE A 220 -10.58 -19.75 7.00
N ASN A 221 -10.96 -19.55 5.75
CA ASN A 221 -12.34 -19.24 5.35
C ASN A 221 -13.17 -20.48 4.96
N ASP A 222 -12.60 -21.68 4.96
CA ASP A 222 -13.23 -22.92 4.46
C ASP A 222 -13.79 -22.79 3.03
N ILE A 223 -12.97 -22.26 2.12
CA ILE A 223 -13.31 -22.04 0.70
C ILE A 223 -12.24 -22.59 -0.24
N LYS A 224 -12.54 -22.64 -1.55
CA LYS A 224 -11.53 -22.99 -2.56
C LYS A 224 -10.69 -21.77 -2.92
N LEU A 225 -9.46 -22.00 -3.36
CA LEU A 225 -8.53 -20.97 -3.86
C LEU A 225 -9.14 -20.01 -4.91
N ASN A 226 -10.00 -20.54 -5.79
CA ASN A 226 -10.62 -19.75 -6.85
C ASN A 226 -11.82 -18.91 -6.37
N ASP A 227 -12.31 -19.17 -5.16
CA ASP A 227 -13.47 -18.49 -4.57
C ASP A 227 -13.03 -17.34 -3.63
N ILE A 228 -11.72 -17.08 -3.53
CA ILE A 228 -11.18 -15.98 -2.73
C ILE A 228 -11.64 -14.65 -3.32
N THR A 229 -12.04 -13.74 -2.42
CA THR A 229 -12.45 -12.37 -2.75
C THR A 229 -11.79 -11.42 -1.76
N SER A 230 -11.94 -10.11 -1.96
CA SER A 230 -11.43 -9.13 -0.99
C SER A 230 -11.98 -9.28 0.41
N LYS A 231 -13.17 -9.87 0.58
CA LYS A 231 -13.79 -10.05 1.90
C LYS A 231 -13.01 -11.05 2.75
N HIS A 232 -12.50 -12.11 2.12
CA HIS A 232 -11.72 -13.17 2.77
C HIS A 232 -10.30 -12.70 3.17
N VAL A 233 -9.86 -11.53 2.70
CA VAL A 233 -8.59 -10.91 3.12
C VAL A 233 -8.73 -10.22 4.50
N LEU A 234 -9.95 -9.95 4.95
CA LEU A 234 -10.24 -9.16 6.16
C LEU A 234 -10.64 -10.01 7.37
N THR A 235 -10.76 -11.32 7.17
CA THR A 235 -11.14 -12.34 8.17
C THR A 235 -9.89 -12.92 8.81
#